data_AF-A0A662HSQ9-F1
#
_entry.id   AF-A0A662HSQ9-F1
#
_cell.length_a   1.000
_cell.length_b   1.000
_cell.length_c   1.000
_cell.angle_alpha   90.00
_cell.angle_beta   90.00
_cell.angle_gamma   90.00
#
_symmetry.space_group_name_H-M   'P 1'
#
loop_
_entity.id
_entity.type
_entity.pdbx_description
1 polymer ?
#
loop_
_entity_poly.entity_id
_entity_poly.type
_entity_poly.pdbx_seq_one_letter_code
_entity_poly.pdbx_strand_id
1 'polypeptide(L)'
;MQPVVEYFLVAVLSAVVLGAVLYYVYFIPRGIQVNVVKWEALKEAYLAVNSNPSQGYTLPREAVVYAYPAKLRINNISITVTSVRLVWKCASPSVDLRGVWHLRGNGTHAFLYSTLYIVDRGSVLEVYYYNASVEKTKFLGFSEHSQPVFTIFTSNATIYFNGTAVYSFTGNRKIVVKCFELKP
;
A
#
# COMPACT_ATOMS: atom_id res chain seq x y z
N MET A 1 34.69 4.17 -48.47
CA MET A 1 33.38 4.57 -47.90
C MET A 1 32.93 3.70 -46.71
N GLN A 2 33.75 2.77 -46.23
CA GLN A 2 33.46 1.91 -45.06
C GLN A 2 33.83 2.49 -43.67
N PRO A 3 34.94 3.24 -43.46
CA PRO A 3 35.34 3.61 -42.10
C PRO A 3 34.39 4.63 -41.46
N VAL A 4 33.78 5.52 -42.26
CA VAL A 4 32.82 6.53 -41.78
C VAL A 4 31.58 5.87 -41.17
N VAL A 5 31.12 4.75 -41.74
CA VAL A 5 29.95 4.00 -41.26
C VAL A 5 30.28 3.30 -39.94
N GLU A 6 31.49 2.74 -39.82
CA GLU A 6 31.97 2.10 -38.59
C GLU A 6 32.12 3.11 -37.44
N TYR A 7 32.73 4.27 -37.69
CA TYR A 7 32.85 5.33 -36.68
C TYR A 7 31.49 5.86 -36.23
N PHE A 8 30.54 5.97 -37.17
CA PHE A 8 29.18 6.40 -36.84
C PHE A 8 28.45 5.38 -35.97
N LEU A 9 28.59 4.08 -36.28
CA LEU A 9 28.03 2.99 -35.48
C LEU A 9 28.62 2.95 -34.06
N VAL A 10 29.94 3.10 -33.92
CA VAL A 10 30.61 3.14 -32.60
C VAL A 10 30.16 4.35 -31.79
N ALA A 11 30.01 5.52 -32.41
CA ALA A 11 29.54 6.72 -31.74
C ALA A 11 28.09 6.56 -31.23
N VAL A 12 27.21 5.99 -32.05
CA VAL A 12 25.81 5.73 -31.67
C VAL A 12 25.72 4.71 -30.54
N LEU A 13 26.44 3.59 -30.63
CA LEU A 13 26.48 2.58 -29.56
C LEU A 13 27.00 3.16 -28.25
N SER A 14 28.05 3.99 -28.32
CA SER A 14 28.63 4.65 -27.14
C SER A 14 27.64 5.63 -26.51
N ALA A 15 26.89 6.39 -27.31
CA ALA A 15 25.86 7.30 -26.83
C ALA A 15 24.69 6.56 -26.15
N VAL A 16 24.27 5.40 -26.70
CA VAL A 16 23.23 4.56 -26.11
C VAL A 16 23.68 3.97 -24.77
N VAL A 17 24.91 3.44 -24.71
CA VAL A 17 25.47 2.90 -23.45
C VAL A 17 25.62 4.01 -22.41
N LEU A 18 26.12 5.18 -22.80
CA LEU A 18 26.25 6.32 -21.89
C LEU A 18 24.87 6.80 -21.39
N GLY A 19 23.87 6.86 -22.27
CA GLY A 19 22.49 7.18 -21.91
C GLY A 19 21.88 6.17 -20.92
N ALA A 20 22.10 4.87 -21.15
CA ALA A 20 21.66 3.82 -20.24
C ALA A 20 22.37 3.89 -18.88
N VAL A 21 23.68 4.17 -18.86
CA VAL A 21 24.46 4.34 -17.63
C VAL A 21 24.00 5.58 -16.87
N LEU A 22 23.82 6.72 -17.54
CA LEU A 22 23.34 7.96 -16.92
C LEU A 22 21.92 7.79 -16.39
N TYR A 23 21.04 7.10 -17.11
CA TYR A 23 19.72 6.72 -16.61
C TYR A 23 19.82 5.85 -15.35
N TYR A 24 20.69 4.84 -15.35
CA TYR A 24 20.90 3.97 -14.18
C TYR A 24 21.52 4.71 -12.99
N VAL A 25 22.35 5.73 -13.25
CA VAL A 25 23.07 6.50 -12.23
C VAL A 25 22.21 7.60 -11.63
N TYR A 26 21.41 8.30 -12.43
CA TYR A 26 20.61 9.46 -12.02
C TYR A 26 19.14 9.15 -11.76
N PHE A 27 18.52 8.23 -12.52
CA PHE A 27 17.10 7.92 -12.39
C PHE A 27 16.81 6.73 -11.47
N ILE A 28 17.79 5.88 -11.18
CA ILE A 28 17.67 4.99 -10.02
C ILE A 28 17.98 5.85 -8.79
N PRO A 29 17.04 5.97 -7.85
CA PRO A 29 17.25 6.77 -6.66
C PRO A 29 18.45 6.23 -5.87
N ARG A 30 19.62 6.85 -6.08
CA ARG A 30 20.82 6.65 -5.26
C ARG A 30 20.48 7.18 -3.88
N GLY A 31 20.32 6.26 -2.93
CA GLY A 31 20.38 6.60 -1.51
C GLY A 31 19.06 6.82 -0.79
N ILE A 32 18.00 6.06 -1.10
CA ILE A 32 17.13 5.69 0.01
C ILE A 32 17.97 4.74 0.87
N GLN A 33 18.50 5.22 1.99
CA GLN A 33 18.97 4.34 3.05
C GLN A 33 17.75 3.56 3.55
N VAL A 34 17.39 2.52 2.82
CA VAL A 34 16.32 1.63 3.23
C VAL A 34 16.93 0.81 4.37
N ASN A 35 16.68 1.25 5.60
CA ASN A 35 17.09 0.55 6.81
C ASN A 35 16.70 -0.93 6.65
N VAL A 36 17.70 -1.81 6.60
CA VAL A 36 17.45 -3.24 6.41
C VAL A 36 16.74 -3.76 7.65
N VAL A 37 15.53 -4.28 7.49
CA VAL A 37 14.74 -4.85 8.57
C VAL A 37 14.76 -6.37 8.48
N LYS A 38 14.87 -7.04 9.64
CA LYS A 38 14.71 -8.49 9.73
C LYS A 38 13.25 -8.86 9.44
N TRP A 39 13.04 -9.93 8.70
CA TRP A 39 11.70 -10.38 8.30
C TRP A 39 10.82 -10.72 9.52
N GLU A 40 11.41 -11.25 10.57
CA GLU A 40 10.76 -11.63 11.83
C GLU A 40 10.17 -10.41 12.55
N ALA A 41 10.91 -9.30 12.60
CA ALA A 41 10.42 -8.05 13.18
C ALA A 41 9.23 -7.47 12.40
N LEU A 42 9.18 -7.71 11.08
CA LEU A 42 8.04 -7.33 10.25
C LEU A 42 6.83 -8.25 10.45
N LYS A 43 7.06 -9.54 10.76
CA LYS A 43 5.97 -10.45 11.17
C LYS A 43 5.37 -10.02 12.50
N GLU A 44 6.18 -9.63 13.48
CA GLU A 44 5.68 -9.08 14.75
C GLU A 44 4.86 -7.81 14.53
N ALA A 45 5.36 -6.90 13.69
CA ALA A 45 4.62 -5.70 13.30
C ALA A 45 3.29 -6.05 12.62
N TYR A 46 3.30 -7.01 11.69
CA TYR A 46 2.09 -7.52 11.03
C TYR A 46 1.07 -8.07 12.04
N LEU A 47 1.52 -8.88 13.00
CA LEU A 47 0.64 -9.47 14.02
C LEU A 47 0.05 -8.37 14.90
N ALA A 48 0.85 -7.42 15.36
CA ALA A 48 0.39 -6.34 16.22
C ALA A 48 -0.65 -5.45 15.53
N VAL A 49 -0.36 -5.02 14.30
CA VAL A 49 -1.25 -4.14 13.53
C VAL A 49 -2.57 -4.82 13.17
N ASN A 50 -2.55 -6.12 12.83
CA ASN A 50 -3.79 -6.85 12.54
C ASN A 50 -4.57 -7.25 13.78
N SER A 51 -3.91 -7.42 14.94
CA SER A 51 -4.60 -7.73 16.20
C SER A 51 -5.45 -6.55 16.69
N ASN A 52 -5.00 -5.31 16.45
CA ASN A 52 -5.77 -4.12 16.76
C ASN A 52 -5.57 -3.01 15.70
N PRO A 53 -6.28 -3.07 14.56
CA PRO A 53 -6.07 -2.17 13.43
C PRO A 53 -6.38 -0.68 13.71
N SER A 54 -7.07 -0.41 14.82
CA SER A 54 -7.39 0.94 15.30
C SER A 54 -6.37 1.51 16.29
N GLN A 55 -5.52 0.67 16.89
CA GLN A 55 -4.49 1.15 17.81
C GLN A 55 -3.18 1.44 17.07
N GLY A 56 -2.45 2.43 17.56
CA GLY A 56 -1.16 2.80 17.00
C GLY A 56 -0.08 1.76 17.32
N TYR A 57 0.85 1.54 16.40
CA TYR A 57 1.98 0.63 16.60
C TYR A 57 3.31 1.23 16.18
N THR A 58 4.35 1.06 17.01
CA THR A 58 5.71 1.51 16.67
C THR A 58 6.40 0.51 15.77
N LEU A 59 6.74 0.94 14.56
CA LEU A 59 7.38 0.11 13.55
C LEU A 59 8.84 -0.21 13.94
N PRO A 60 9.36 -1.38 13.56
CA PRO A 60 10.72 -1.79 13.91
C PRO A 60 11.78 -0.84 13.34
N ARG A 61 11.49 -0.22 12.20
CA ARG A 61 12.25 0.86 11.57
C ARG A 61 11.32 1.77 10.79
N GLU A 62 11.80 2.97 10.49
CA GLU A 62 11.12 3.90 9.59
C GLU A 62 10.86 3.23 8.24
N ALA A 63 9.61 3.32 7.78
CA ALA A 63 9.15 2.82 6.50
C ALA A 63 9.02 3.97 5.52
N VAL A 64 9.24 3.69 4.23
CA VAL A 64 8.77 4.58 3.16
C VAL A 64 7.28 4.32 2.93
N VAL A 65 6.50 5.38 2.86
CA VAL A 65 5.04 5.35 2.78
C VAL A 65 4.62 5.72 1.36
N TYR A 66 3.71 4.92 0.80
CA TYR A 66 3.06 5.20 -0.48
C TYR A 66 1.55 5.13 -0.30
N ALA A 67 0.85 6.20 -0.64
CA ALA A 67 -0.59 6.18 -0.82
C ALA A 67 -0.92 6.03 -2.31
N TYR A 68 -1.78 5.08 -2.66
CA TYR A 68 -2.23 4.86 -4.04
C TYR A 68 -3.75 4.81 -4.13
N PRO A 69 -4.32 5.27 -5.25
CA PRO A 69 -5.76 5.17 -5.47
C PRO A 69 -6.19 3.71 -5.53
N ALA A 70 -7.32 3.41 -4.91
CA ALA A 70 -7.96 2.11 -4.88
C ALA A 70 -9.47 2.26 -5.16
N LYS A 71 -10.11 1.19 -5.63
CA LYS A 71 -11.54 1.18 -5.92
C LYS A 71 -12.30 0.36 -4.89
N LEU A 72 -13.19 1.02 -4.15
CA LEU A 72 -14.20 0.40 -3.32
C LEU A 72 -15.48 0.27 -4.12
N ARG A 73 -16.03 -0.94 -4.25
CA ARG A 73 -17.31 -1.17 -4.92
C ARG A 73 -18.29 -1.84 -3.99
N ILE A 74 -19.49 -1.26 -3.91
CA ILE A 74 -20.62 -1.76 -3.12
C ILE A 74 -21.77 -1.90 -4.13
N ASN A 75 -22.14 -3.13 -4.46
CA ASN A 75 -23.07 -3.43 -5.56
C ASN A 75 -22.64 -2.73 -6.88
N ASN A 76 -23.45 -1.81 -7.39
CA ASN A 76 -23.19 -1.07 -8.64
C ASN A 76 -22.51 0.29 -8.41
N ILE A 77 -22.23 0.66 -7.16
CA ILE A 77 -21.61 1.94 -6.80
C ILE A 77 -20.12 1.73 -6.63
N SER A 78 -19.33 2.53 -7.33
CA SER A 78 -17.87 2.54 -7.23
C SER A 78 -17.40 3.87 -6.67
N ILE A 79 -16.54 3.81 -5.66
CA ILE A 79 -15.96 4.96 -4.96
C ILE A 79 -14.45 4.84 -5.06
N THR A 80 -13.80 5.93 -5.44
CA THR A 80 -12.34 6.02 -5.37
C THR A 80 -11.93 6.31 -3.93
N VAL A 81 -11.17 5.40 -3.35
CA VAL A 81 -10.57 5.51 -2.02
C VAL A 81 -9.05 5.38 -2.16
N THR A 82 -8.33 5.30 -1.05
CA THR A 82 -6.88 5.09 -1.05
C THR A 82 -6.50 3.81 -0.31
N SER A 83 -5.27 3.38 -0.54
CA SER A 83 -4.59 2.30 0.17
C SER A 83 -3.17 2.74 0.46
N VAL A 84 -2.66 2.36 1.62
CA VAL A 84 -1.35 2.73 2.11
C VAL A 84 -0.43 1.52 2.03
N ARG A 85 0.79 1.71 1.53
CA ARG A 85 1.85 0.71 1.53
C ARG A 85 3.08 1.26 2.21
N LEU A 86 3.55 0.51 3.20
CA LEU A 86 4.80 0.73 3.90
C LEU A 86 5.85 -0.18 3.27
N VAL A 87 7.05 0.35 3.04
CA VAL A 87 8.13 -0.35 2.34
C VAL A 87 9.41 -0.33 3.15
N TRP A 88 10.03 -1.49 3.25
CA TRP A 88 11.36 -1.68 3.80
C TRP A 88 12.21 -2.55 2.86
N LYS A 89 13.53 -2.45 2.99
CA LYS A 89 14.46 -3.40 2.42
C LYS A 89 14.61 -4.52 3.42
N CYS A 90 14.50 -5.74 2.93
CA CYS A 90 14.50 -6.94 3.75
C CYS A 90 15.23 -8.03 2.99
N ALA A 91 16.22 -8.65 3.64
CA ALA A 91 16.90 -9.80 3.04
C ALA A 91 15.97 -11.02 3.14
N SER A 92 15.66 -11.63 1.99
CA SER A 92 14.95 -12.90 1.88
C SER A 92 13.53 -12.96 2.50
N PRO A 93 12.61 -12.04 2.18
CA PRO A 93 11.23 -12.13 2.62
C PRO A 93 10.52 -13.26 1.85
N SER A 94 9.89 -14.18 2.59
CA SER A 94 9.50 -15.50 2.06
C SER A 94 8.00 -15.81 2.11
N VAL A 95 7.16 -14.92 2.66
CA VAL A 95 5.74 -15.22 2.93
C VAL A 95 4.82 -14.06 2.52
N ASP A 96 3.61 -14.40 2.05
CA ASP A 96 2.47 -13.49 1.86
C ASP A 96 1.43 -13.77 2.96
N LEU A 97 1.38 -12.91 3.98
CA LEU A 97 0.42 -12.99 5.08
C LEU A 97 -0.73 -12.01 4.82
N ARG A 98 -1.97 -12.47 4.97
CA ARG A 98 -3.18 -11.71 4.65
C ARG A 98 -3.99 -11.37 5.89
N GLY A 99 -4.53 -10.15 5.91
CA GLY A 99 -5.28 -9.56 7.02
C GLY A 99 -5.88 -8.22 6.59
N VAL A 100 -6.18 -7.33 7.53
CA VAL A 100 -6.48 -5.92 7.19
C VAL A 100 -5.24 -5.27 6.56
N TRP A 101 -4.07 -5.59 7.12
CA TRP A 101 -2.77 -5.24 6.57
C TRP A 101 -2.09 -6.51 6.09
N HIS A 102 -1.73 -6.55 4.81
CA HIS A 102 -1.06 -7.68 4.20
C HIS A 102 0.46 -7.48 4.26
N LEU A 103 1.18 -8.49 4.72
CA LEU A 103 2.65 -8.50 4.68
C LEU A 103 3.11 -9.35 3.49
N ARG A 104 3.85 -8.75 2.55
CA ARG A 104 4.36 -9.43 1.36
C ARG A 104 5.84 -9.14 1.14
N GLY A 105 6.54 -10.08 0.52
CA GLY A 105 7.93 -9.93 0.07
C GLY A 105 8.09 -10.05 -1.45
N ASN A 106 9.18 -9.52 -1.98
CA ASN A 106 9.62 -9.77 -3.37
C ASN A 106 11.10 -10.23 -3.46
N GLY A 107 11.65 -10.80 -2.39
CA GLY A 107 13.06 -11.25 -2.32
C GLY A 107 14.06 -10.19 -1.83
N THR A 108 13.79 -8.90 -2.04
CA THR A 108 14.69 -7.80 -1.60
C THR A 108 14.00 -6.72 -0.77
N HIS A 109 12.68 -6.64 -0.88
CA HIS A 109 11.84 -5.68 -0.18
C HIS A 109 10.65 -6.38 0.47
N ALA A 110 10.25 -5.83 1.60
CA ALA A 110 9.07 -6.19 2.33
C ALA A 110 8.05 -5.04 2.28
N PHE A 111 6.79 -5.41 2.16
CA PHE A 111 5.68 -4.49 2.00
C PHE A 111 4.61 -4.81 3.03
N LEU A 112 4.17 -3.82 3.78
CA LEU A 112 2.93 -3.90 4.55
C LEU A 112 1.91 -3.00 3.87
N TYR A 113 0.88 -3.57 3.26
CA TYR A 113 -0.12 -2.79 2.50
C TYR A 113 -1.51 -2.98 3.07
N SER A 114 -2.26 -1.89 3.14
CA SER A 114 -3.59 -1.85 3.75
C SER A 114 -4.67 -2.32 2.78
N THR A 115 -5.68 -2.98 3.32
CA THR A 115 -6.95 -3.26 2.65
C THR A 115 -8.06 -2.45 3.32
N LEU A 116 -9.25 -3.03 3.47
CA LEU A 116 -10.35 -2.41 4.21
C LEU A 116 -10.44 -3.03 5.60
N TYR A 117 -10.66 -2.20 6.61
CA TYR A 117 -11.08 -2.65 7.93
C TYR A 117 -12.60 -2.50 8.03
N ILE A 118 -13.30 -3.61 8.27
CA ILE A 118 -14.77 -3.64 8.26
C ILE A 118 -15.24 -4.02 9.65
N VAL A 119 -16.08 -3.16 10.24
CA VAL A 119 -16.71 -3.38 11.55
C VAL A 119 -18.21 -3.53 11.35
N ASP A 120 -18.72 -4.73 11.54
CA ASP A 120 -20.16 -5.01 11.50
C ASP A 120 -20.76 -4.81 12.90
N ARG A 121 -21.68 -3.84 13.01
CA ARG A 121 -22.42 -3.54 14.25
C ARG A 121 -23.90 -3.93 14.16
N GLY A 122 -24.21 -4.94 13.36
CA GLY A 122 -25.58 -5.26 13.04
C GLY A 122 -26.12 -4.23 12.04
N SER A 123 -26.99 -3.31 12.44
CA SER A 123 -27.68 -2.40 11.49
C SER A 123 -26.75 -1.46 10.72
N VAL A 124 -25.53 -1.21 11.23
CA VAL A 124 -24.52 -0.36 10.62
C VAL A 124 -23.26 -1.17 10.32
N LEU A 125 -22.75 -1.01 9.10
CA LEU A 125 -21.48 -1.57 8.64
C LEU A 125 -20.51 -0.41 8.41
N GLU A 126 -19.48 -0.31 9.27
CA GLU A 126 -18.45 0.70 9.13
C GLU A 126 -17.31 0.14 8.27
N VAL A 127 -16.97 0.83 7.19
CA VAL A 127 -15.94 0.43 6.23
C VAL A 127 -14.84 1.48 6.26
N TYR A 128 -13.69 1.11 6.80
CA TYR A 128 -12.53 1.99 6.94
C TYR A 128 -11.53 1.68 5.84
N TYR A 129 -11.17 2.71 5.08
CA TYR A 129 -9.99 2.69 4.22
C TYR A 129 -8.87 3.52 4.86
N TYR A 130 -7.65 3.30 4.41
CA TYR A 130 -6.47 3.97 4.95
C TYR A 130 -5.90 4.95 3.95
N ASN A 131 -5.52 6.13 4.44
CA ASN A 131 -4.88 7.17 3.67
C ASN A 131 -3.60 7.64 4.38
N ALA A 132 -2.71 8.29 3.62
CA ALA A 132 -1.49 8.86 4.16
C ALA A 132 -1.07 10.10 3.36
N SER A 133 -0.64 11.13 4.09
CA SER A 133 -0.08 12.37 3.57
C SER A 133 1.43 12.51 3.84
N VAL A 134 2.02 11.55 4.55
CA VAL A 134 3.45 11.50 4.87
C VAL A 134 4.22 10.55 3.96
N GLU A 135 5.48 10.87 3.68
CA GLU A 135 6.38 10.05 2.85
C GLU A 135 7.11 8.96 3.63
N LYS A 136 7.27 9.14 4.95
CA LYS A 136 7.95 8.20 5.84
C LYS A 136 7.27 8.17 7.19
N THR A 137 7.32 7.03 7.88
CA THR A 137 6.85 6.93 9.26
C THR A 137 7.58 5.85 10.04
N LYS A 138 7.77 6.08 11.35
CA LYS A 138 8.18 5.05 12.32
C LYS A 138 7.01 4.59 13.19
N PHE A 139 5.84 5.21 13.06
CA PHE A 139 4.68 4.92 13.89
C PHE A 139 3.43 4.78 13.03
N LEU A 140 2.81 3.61 13.08
CA LEU A 140 1.56 3.33 12.39
C LEU A 140 0.40 3.71 13.30
N GLY A 141 0.12 5.01 13.41
CA GLY A 141 -1.03 5.54 14.15
C GLY A 141 -2.01 6.21 13.22
N PHE A 142 -3.31 6.05 13.46
CA PHE A 142 -4.34 6.65 12.61
C PHE A 142 -5.22 7.63 13.37
N SER A 143 -5.68 8.67 12.66
CA SER A 143 -6.79 9.52 13.08
C SER A 143 -7.99 9.24 12.18
N GLU A 144 -9.13 8.94 12.80
CA GLU A 144 -10.41 8.87 12.10
C GLU A 144 -10.84 10.26 11.66
N HIS A 145 -11.23 10.41 10.39
CA HIS A 145 -11.90 11.62 9.94
C HIS A 145 -13.27 11.73 10.62
N SER A 146 -13.59 12.93 11.11
CA SER A 146 -14.84 13.17 11.84
C SER A 146 -16.11 12.97 10.99
N GLN A 147 -16.00 13.13 9.67
CA GLN A 147 -17.12 12.95 8.75
C GLN A 147 -16.91 11.72 7.85
N PRO A 148 -17.97 10.93 7.61
CA PRO A 148 -17.92 9.83 6.66
C PRO A 148 -17.77 10.36 5.23
N VAL A 149 -16.97 9.67 4.45
CA VAL A 149 -16.70 10.00 3.04
C VAL A 149 -17.86 9.60 2.15
N PHE A 150 -18.57 8.54 2.55
CA PHE A 150 -19.74 8.06 1.85
C PHE A 150 -20.67 7.33 2.81
N THR A 151 -21.98 7.43 2.57
CA THR A 151 -23.00 6.70 3.34
C THR A 151 -24.10 6.22 2.40
N ILE A 152 -24.51 4.97 2.55
CA ILE A 152 -25.62 4.40 1.79
C ILE A 152 -26.43 3.41 2.64
N PHE A 153 -27.73 3.32 2.37
CA PHE A 153 -28.57 2.24 2.84
C PHE A 153 -28.79 1.25 1.71
N THR A 154 -28.48 -0.03 1.95
CA THR A 154 -28.64 -1.06 0.94
C THR A 154 -29.01 -2.39 1.57
N SER A 155 -29.59 -3.26 0.75
CA SER A 155 -29.94 -4.62 1.11
C SER A 155 -29.01 -5.57 0.36
N ASN A 156 -28.62 -6.67 1.00
CA ASN A 156 -27.87 -7.78 0.40
C ASN A 156 -26.71 -7.31 -0.51
N ALA A 157 -25.55 -6.97 0.08
CA ALA A 157 -24.44 -6.44 -0.70
C ALA A 157 -23.15 -7.23 -0.48
N THR A 158 -22.37 -7.29 -1.56
CA THR A 158 -20.96 -7.69 -1.51
C THR A 158 -20.09 -6.45 -1.71
N ILE A 159 -19.13 -6.28 -0.81
CA ILE A 159 -18.12 -5.23 -0.85
C ILE A 159 -16.89 -5.78 -1.55
N TYR A 160 -16.43 -5.06 -2.56
CA TYR A 160 -15.23 -5.37 -3.30
C TYR A 160 -14.19 -4.27 -3.09
N PHE A 161 -12.94 -4.66 -2.89
CA PHE A 161 -11.79 -3.76 -2.84
C PHE A 161 -10.80 -4.15 -3.92
N ASN A 162 -10.49 -3.22 -4.84
CA ASN A 162 -9.66 -3.47 -6.02
C ASN A 162 -10.07 -4.75 -6.78
N GLY A 163 -11.37 -4.97 -6.93
CA GLY A 163 -11.94 -6.13 -7.62
C GLY A 163 -12.00 -7.43 -6.80
N THR A 164 -11.42 -7.47 -5.60
CA THR A 164 -11.49 -8.65 -4.72
C THR A 164 -12.66 -8.51 -3.76
N ALA A 165 -13.51 -9.54 -3.64
CA ALA A 165 -14.57 -9.56 -2.65
C ALA A 165 -13.97 -9.67 -1.24
N VAL A 166 -14.30 -8.73 -0.35
CA VAL A 166 -13.75 -8.68 1.01
C VAL A 166 -14.79 -8.87 2.10
N TYR A 167 -16.08 -8.61 1.80
CA TYR A 167 -17.17 -8.80 2.75
C TYR A 167 -18.50 -8.99 2.01
N SER A 168 -19.40 -9.79 2.56
CA SER A 168 -20.77 -9.92 2.06
C SER A 168 -21.73 -9.99 3.24
N PHE A 169 -22.92 -9.44 3.09
CA PHE A 169 -23.97 -9.54 4.08
C PHE A 169 -25.34 -9.70 3.43
N THR A 170 -26.29 -10.19 4.23
CA THR A 170 -27.71 -10.26 3.88
C THR A 170 -28.54 -9.37 4.81
N GLY A 171 -29.69 -8.91 4.34
CA GLY A 171 -30.57 -7.98 5.04
C GLY A 171 -30.21 -6.50 4.78
N ASN A 172 -30.93 -5.62 5.47
CA ASN A 172 -30.80 -4.17 5.30
C ASN A 172 -29.72 -3.62 6.24
N ARG A 173 -28.77 -2.87 5.68
CA ARG A 173 -27.66 -2.27 6.43
C ARG A 173 -27.43 -0.83 5.98
N LYS A 174 -27.06 0.03 6.93
CA LYS A 174 -26.42 1.32 6.66
C LYS A 174 -24.93 1.09 6.52
N ILE A 175 -24.36 1.32 5.34
CA ILE A 175 -22.92 1.28 5.14
C ILE A 175 -22.36 2.70 5.29
N VAL A 176 -21.35 2.85 6.13
CA VAL A 176 -20.67 4.11 6.39
C VAL A 176 -19.19 3.94 6.04
N VAL A 177 -18.73 4.64 5.01
CA VAL A 177 -17.34 4.60 4.57
C VAL A 177 -16.57 5.73 5.23
N LYS A 178 -15.46 5.40 5.88
CA LYS A 178 -14.65 6.32 6.68
C LYS A 178 -13.17 6.22 6.32
N CYS A 179 -12.45 7.31 6.58
CA CYS A 179 -11.02 7.42 6.32
C CYS A 179 -10.23 7.34 7.63
N PHE A 180 -9.25 6.45 7.68
CA PHE A 180 -8.15 6.50 8.65
C PHE A 180 -6.94 7.18 8.00
N GLU A 181 -6.64 8.40 8.43
CA GLU A 181 -5.45 9.13 8.00
C GLU A 181 -4.27 8.74 8.89
N LEU A 182 -3.15 8.36 8.26
CA LEU A 182 -1.90 8.07 8.94
C LEU A 182 -1.38 9.35 9.60
N LYS A 183 -1.12 9.28 10.91
CA LYS A 183 -0.51 10.39 11.66
C LYS A 183 0.95 10.58 11.25
N PRO A 184 1.42 11.82 11.18
CA PRO A 184 2.83 12.12 10.98
C PRO A 184 3.71 11.64 12.13
#